data_AF-A0A0A8JDE5-F1
#
_entry.id   AF-A0A0A8JDE5-F1
#
_cell.length_a   1.000
_cell.length_b   1.000
_cell.length_c   1.000
_cell.angle_alpha   90.00
_cell.angle_beta   90.00
_cell.angle_gamma   90.00
#
_symmetry.space_group_name_H-M   'P 1'
#
loop_
_entity.id
_entity.type
_entity.pdbx_description
1 polymer ?
#
loop_
_entity_poly.entity_id
_entity_poly.type
_entity_poly.pdbx_seq_one_letter_code
_entity_poly.pdbx_strand_id
1 'polypeptide(L)'
;MFCFAFTTIIGNFFYAESNFKYLVQKDPSKVTLTLFRLAAAVIVFFGAQLEFSIAWDTADVLMGIMALINIPVILILGRIAFRCLDDYTKQKKEGKNPVFKVQSIGLKEKTDFWN
;
A
#
# COMPACT_ATOMS: atom_id res chain seq x y z
N MET A 1 0.42 -19.06 17.40
CA MET A 1 -0.10 -17.70 17.62
C MET A 1 1.00 -16.63 17.62
N PHE A 2 2.04 -16.76 18.46
CA PHE A 2 3.12 -15.76 18.57
C PHE A 2 3.79 -15.40 17.23
N CYS A 3 4.29 -16.40 16.47
CA CYS A 3 4.95 -16.12 15.20
C CYS A 3 4.03 -15.42 14.19
N PHE A 4 2.74 -15.75 14.19
CA PHE A 4 1.75 -15.12 13.32
C PHE A 4 1.49 -13.66 13.70
N ALA A 5 1.31 -13.38 15.00
CA ALA A 5 1.15 -12.01 15.48
C ALA A 5 2.40 -11.17 15.20
N PHE A 6 3.59 -11.73 15.45
CA PHE A 6 4.87 -11.08 15.21
C PHE A 6 5.11 -10.73 13.74
N THR A 7 4.92 -11.69 12.83
CA THR A 7 5.08 -11.43 11.39
C THR A 7 4.04 -10.43 10.89
N THR A 8 2.81 -10.46 11.42
CA THR A 8 1.76 -9.50 11.07
C THR A 8 2.12 -8.09 11.52
N ILE A 9 2.62 -7.90 12.76
CA ILE A 9 3.07 -6.59 13.26
C ILE A 9 4.22 -6.05 12.40
N ILE A 10 5.22 -6.88 12.10
CA ILE A 10 6.34 -6.49 11.24
C ILE A 10 5.86 -6.10 9.84
N GLY A 11 4.98 -6.90 9.24
CA GLY A 11 4.42 -6.60 7.92
C GLY A 11 3.70 -5.25 7.91
N ASN A 12 2.80 -5.01 8.88
CA ASN A 12 2.09 -3.73 9.02
C ASN A 12 3.05 -2.55 9.24
N PHE A 13 4.11 -2.75 10.02
CA PHE A 13 5.14 -1.75 10.21
C PHE A 13 5.85 -1.39 8.89
N PHE A 14 6.23 -2.37 8.07
CA PHE A 14 6.82 -2.13 6.75
C PHE A 14 5.90 -1.39 5.80
N TYR A 15 4.60 -1.72 5.78
CA TYR A 15 3.61 -0.99 4.99
C TYR A 15 3.51 0.47 5.45
N ALA A 16 3.44 0.71 6.76
CA ALA A 16 3.34 2.05 7.32
C ALA A 16 4.62 2.88 7.05
N GLU A 17 5.81 2.27 7.14
CA GLU A 17 7.08 2.93 6.78
C GLU A 17 7.12 3.32 5.29
N SER A 18 6.62 2.44 4.41
CA SER A 18 6.55 2.71 2.96
C SER A 18 5.57 3.83 2.63
N ASN A 19 4.39 3.83 3.25
CA ASN A 19 3.40 4.90 3.11
C ASN A 19 3.92 6.24 3.64
N PHE A 20 4.63 6.21 4.77
CA PHE A 20 5.25 7.40 5.35
C PHE A 20 6.34 7.99 4.43
N LYS A 21 7.21 7.14 3.87
CA LYS A 21 8.22 7.55 2.87
C LYS A 21 7.57 8.21 1.66
N TYR A 22 6.48 7.63 1.16
CA TYR A 22 5.73 8.19 0.04
C TYR A 22 5.14 9.57 0.38
N LEU A 23 4.54 9.72 1.57
CA LEU A 23 3.94 10.99 2.00
C LEU A 23 4.97 12.11 2.16
N VAL A 24 6.16 11.78 2.68
CA VAL A 24 7.23 12.77 2.92
C VAL A 24 7.96 13.16 1.62
N GLN A 25 7.75 12.43 0.51
CA GLN A 25 8.32 12.69 -0.84
C GLN A 25 9.84 12.97 -0.84
N LYS A 26 10.55 12.52 0.20
CA LYS A 26 11.98 12.70 0.43
C LYS A 26 12.50 11.47 1.14
N ASP A 27 13.78 11.14 0.94
CA ASP A 27 14.46 10.14 1.75
C ASP A 27 14.41 10.57 3.22
N PRO A 28 13.63 9.90 4.07
CA PRO A 28 13.51 10.30 5.45
C PRO A 28 14.86 10.10 6.14
N SER A 29 15.32 11.12 6.85
CA SER A 29 16.53 11.05 7.66
C SER A 29 16.49 9.84 8.58
N LYS A 30 17.66 9.27 8.88
CA LYS A 30 17.81 8.16 9.84
C LYS A 30 17.12 8.46 11.17
N VAL A 31 17.06 9.73 11.57
CA VAL A 31 16.37 10.21 12.77
C VAL A 31 14.85 10.03 12.65
N THR A 32 14.24 10.41 11.53
CA THR A 32 12.81 10.28 11.28
C THR A 32 12.37 8.81 11.27
N LEU A 33 13.15 7.93 10.63
CA LEU A 33 12.89 6.50 10.64
C LEU A 33 13.02 5.89 12.05
N THR A 34 13.96 6.37 12.85
CA THR A 34 14.14 5.90 14.24
C THR A 34 12.99 6.35 15.13
N LEU A 35 12.54 7.60 15.00
CA LEU A 35 11.33 8.10 15.66
C LEU A 35 10.09 7.29 15.29
N PHE A 36 9.93 6.97 14.01
CA PHE A 36 8.81 6.15 13.53
C PHE A 36 8.82 4.74 14.15
N ARG A 37 10.00 4.11 14.23
CA ARG A 37 10.18 2.80 14.90
C ARG A 37 9.82 2.86 16.39
N LEU A 38 10.28 3.90 17.09
CA LEU A 38 9.97 4.09 18.50
C LEU A 38 8.46 4.31 18.71
N ALA A 39 7.82 5.13 17.88
CA ALA A 39 6.38 5.36 17.94
C ALA A 39 5.60 4.05 17.72
N ALA A 40 5.97 3.25 16.71
CA ALA A 40 5.33 1.97 16.46
C ALA A 40 5.49 1.00 17.64
N ALA A 41 6.69 0.92 18.25
CA ALA A 41 6.92 0.09 19.42
C ALA A 41 6.04 0.50 20.61
N VAL A 42 5.91 1.81 20.85
CA VAL A 42 5.04 2.37 21.89
C VAL A 42 3.58 2.04 21.63
N ILE A 43 3.11 2.20 20.38
CA ILE A 43 1.73 1.85 19.99
C ILE A 43 1.45 0.36 20.19
N VAL A 44 2.35 -0.52 19.80
CA VAL A 44 2.19 -1.98 20.01
C VAL A 44 2.15 -2.30 21.51
N PHE A 45 3.03 -1.67 22.30
CA PHE A 45 3.06 -1.88 23.75
C PHE A 45 1.74 -1.46 24.40
N PHE A 46 1.22 -0.26 24.09
CA PHE A 46 -0.08 0.20 24.60
C PHE A 46 -1.24 -0.63 24.05
N GLY A 47 -1.21 -0.98 22.77
CA GLY A 47 -2.24 -1.80 22.12
C GLY A 47 -2.40 -3.18 22.76
N ALA A 48 -1.32 -3.78 23.25
CA ALA A 48 -1.36 -5.03 23.99
C ALA A 48 -2.05 -4.93 25.37
N GLN A 49 -2.24 -3.72 25.90
CA GLN A 49 -2.90 -3.45 27.19
C GLN A 49 -4.36 -3.01 27.04
N LEU A 50 -4.81 -2.70 25.82
CA LEU A 50 -6.19 -2.27 25.57
C LEU A 50 -7.16 -3.45 25.69
N GLU A 51 -8.40 -3.14 26.07
CA GLU A 51 -9.48 -4.11 26.00
C GLU A 51 -9.72 -4.54 24.56
N PHE A 52 -10.04 -5.83 24.38
CA PHE A 52 -10.26 -6.42 23.08
C PHE A 52 -11.31 -5.66 22.27
N SER A 53 -12.46 -5.30 22.86
CA SER A 53 -13.51 -4.55 22.15
C SER A 53 -12.98 -3.23 21.61
N ILE A 54 -12.33 -2.42 22.46
CA ILE A 54 -11.80 -1.12 22.08
C ILE A 54 -10.79 -1.24 20.94
N ALA A 55 -9.92 -2.25 20.99
CA ALA A 55 -8.93 -2.49 19.95
C ALA A 55 -9.58 -2.84 18.59
N TRP A 56 -10.62 -3.68 18.60
CA TRP A 56 -11.35 -4.04 17.38
C TRP A 56 -12.23 -2.90 16.85
N ASP A 57 -12.97 -2.22 17.71
CA ASP A 57 -13.81 -1.09 17.33
C ASP A 57 -12.96 0.03 16.69
N THR A 58 -11.78 0.29 17.25
CA THR A 58 -10.82 1.25 16.68
C THR A 58 -10.28 0.77 15.32
N ALA A 59 -9.94 -0.52 15.21
CA ALA A 59 -9.45 -1.10 13.96
C ALA A 59 -10.51 -1.03 12.84
N ASP A 60 -11.77 -1.31 13.16
CA ASP A 60 -12.88 -1.28 12.19
C ASP A 60 -13.15 0.14 11.69
N VAL A 61 -13.12 1.15 12.57
CA VAL A 61 -13.25 2.56 12.15
C VAL A 61 -12.10 2.98 11.22
N LEU A 62 -10.85 2.66 11.60
CA LEU A 62 -9.68 2.97 10.77
C LEU A 62 -9.71 2.25 9.41
N MET A 63 -10.16 0.98 9.40
CA MET A 63 -10.34 0.21 8.18
C MET A 63 -11.44 0.80 7.30
N GLY A 64 -12.54 1.26 7.90
CA GLY A 64 -13.62 1.95 7.19
C GLY A 64 -13.14 3.23 6.51
N ILE A 65 -12.34 4.05 7.19
CA ILE A 65 -11.73 5.26 6.61
C ILE A 65 -10.81 4.90 5.44
N MET A 66 -9.97 3.87 5.61
CA MET A 66 -9.06 3.41 4.56
C MET A 66 -9.82 2.92 3.32
N ALA A 67 -10.89 2.14 3.53
CA ALA A 67 -11.74 1.66 2.45
C ALA A 67 -12.47 2.81 1.73
N LEU A 68 -12.98 3.79 2.47
CA LEU A 68 -13.66 4.95 1.91
C LEU A 68 -12.77 5.76 0.97
N ILE A 69 -11.47 5.85 1.27
CA ILE A 69 -10.50 6.55 0.41
C ILE A 69 -10.08 5.67 -0.77
N ASN A 70 -9.74 4.40 -0.51
CA ASN A 70 -9.14 3.53 -1.52
C ASN A 70 -10.14 3.03 -2.57
N ILE A 71 -11.39 2.74 -2.19
CA ILE A 71 -12.40 2.19 -3.13
C ILE A 71 -12.69 3.15 -4.29
N PRO A 72 -12.98 4.46 -4.07
CA PRO A 72 -13.16 5.40 -5.17
C PRO A 72 -11.95 5.50 -6.09
N VAL A 73 -10.73 5.50 -5.52
CA VAL A 73 -9.48 5.54 -6.28
C VAL A 73 -9.33 4.29 -7.16
N ILE A 74 -9.62 3.11 -6.61
CA ILE A 74 -9.61 1.85 -7.38
C ILE A 74 -10.65 1.87 -8.49
N LEU A 75 -11.84 2.45 -8.28
CA LEU A 75 -12.86 2.56 -9.33
C LEU A 75 -12.42 3.48 -10.48
N ILE A 76 -11.76 4.60 -10.17
CA ILE A 76 -11.21 5.52 -11.17
C ILE A 76 -10.06 4.85 -11.92
N LEU A 77 -9.12 4.24 -11.20
CA LEU A 77 -7.96 3.53 -11.78
C LEU A 77 -8.34 2.22 -12.47
N GLY A 78 -9.49 1.63 -12.15
CA GLY A 78 -9.94 0.34 -12.66
C GLY A 78 -10.00 0.33 -14.19
N ARG A 79 -10.45 1.42 -14.81
CA ARG A 79 -10.44 1.57 -16.28
C ARG A 79 -9.04 1.47 -16.87
N ILE A 80 -8.04 2.05 -16.21
CA ILE A 80 -6.64 2.00 -16.63
C ILE A 80 -6.10 0.58 -16.39
N ALA A 81 -6.36 0.01 -15.22
CA ALA A 81 -5.91 -1.33 -14.86
C ALA A 81 -6.42 -2.41 -15.83
N PHE A 82 -7.69 -2.35 -16.25
CA PHE A 82 -8.23 -3.27 -17.26
C PHE A 82 -7.57 -3.07 -18.64
N ARG A 83 -7.30 -1.83 -19.07
CA ARG A 83 -6.54 -1.60 -20.32
C ARG A 83 -5.12 -2.18 -20.24
N CYS A 84 -4.42 -2.02 -19.12
CA CYS A 84 -3.12 -2.63 -18.90
C CYS A 84 -3.20 -4.16 -18.95
N LEU A 85 -4.24 -4.74 -18.33
CA LEU A 85 -4.45 -6.18 -18.30
C LEU A 85 -4.73 -6.74 -19.71
N ASP A 86 -5.53 -6.04 -20.51
CA ASP A 86 -5.83 -6.42 -21.88
C ASP A 86 -4.59 -6.39 -22.77
N ASP A 87 -3.77 -5.33 -22.66
CA ASP A 87 -2.49 -5.22 -23.38
C ASP A 87 -1.53 -6.35 -22.98
N TYR A 88 -1.37 -6.60 -21.67
CA TYR A 88 -0.56 -7.70 -21.17
C TYR A 88 -1.05 -9.06 -21.69
N THR A 89 -2.37 -9.30 -21.63
CA THR A 89 -2.99 -10.55 -22.06
C THR A 89 -2.82 -10.76 -23.56
N LYS A 90 -2.93 -9.70 -24.36
CA LYS A 90 -2.70 -9.74 -25.81
C LYS A 90 -1.25 -10.10 -26.12
N GLN A 91 -0.28 -9.43 -25.51
CA GLN A 91 1.14 -9.70 -25.73
C GLN A 91 1.52 -11.14 -25.35
N LYS A 92 0.97 -11.63 -24.22
CA LYS A 92 1.17 -13.02 -23.77
C LYS A 92 0.54 -14.03 -24.73
N LYS A 93 -0.66 -13.78 -25.26
CA LYS A 93 -1.32 -14.64 -26.25
C LYS A 93 -0.57 -14.67 -27.59
N GLU A 94 0.09 -13.58 -27.95
CA GLU A 94 0.95 -13.49 -29.13
C GLU A 94 2.31 -14.18 -28.95
N GLY A 95 2.57 -14.82 -27.80
CA GLY A 95 3.83 -15.51 -27.51
C GLY A 95 5.03 -14.57 -27.32
N LYS A 96 4.79 -13.26 -27.16
CA LYS A 96 5.82 -12.25 -26.94
C LYS A 96 6.13 -12.14 -25.45
N ASN A 97 7.36 -11.72 -25.12
CA ASN A 97 7.66 -11.26 -23.77
C ASN A 97 6.91 -9.95 -23.52
N PRO A 98 5.98 -9.90 -22.54
CA PRO A 98 5.15 -8.73 -22.34
C PRO A 98 5.98 -7.55 -21.85
N VAL A 99 5.95 -6.44 -22.59
CA VAL A 99 6.57 -5.17 -22.23
C VAL A 99 5.46 -4.12 -22.22
N PHE A 100 5.21 -3.55 -21.05
CA PHE A 100 4.25 -2.47 -20.89
C PHE A 100 4.80 -1.18 -21.53
N LYS A 101 3.99 -0.56 -22.40
CA LYS A 101 4.28 0.75 -23.01
C LYS A 101 3.10 1.67 -22.72
N VAL A 102 3.35 2.88 -22.25
CA VAL A 102 2.27 3.80 -21.81
C VAL A 102 1.33 4.15 -22.97
N GLN A 103 1.90 4.21 -24.16
CA GLN A 103 1.21 4.48 -25.42
C GLN A 103 0.22 3.38 -25.82
N SER A 104 0.43 2.11 -25.42
CA SER A 104 -0.45 0.99 -25.83
C SER A 104 -1.84 1.07 -25.21
N ILE A 105 -1.98 1.75 -24.07
CA ILE A 105 -3.23 1.91 -23.33
C ILE A 105 -3.85 3.31 -23.46
N GLY A 106 -3.25 4.19 -24.27
CA GLY A 106 -3.71 5.56 -24.49
C GLY A 106 -3.65 6.46 -23.24
N LEU A 107 -2.76 6.14 -22.29
CA LEU A 107 -2.60 6.94 -21.07
C LEU A 107 -1.81 8.21 -21.41
N LYS A 108 -2.42 9.38 -21.16
CA LYS A 108 -1.80 10.69 -21.41
C LYS A 108 -0.97 11.20 -20.23
N GLU A 109 -1.06 10.53 -19.09
CA GLU A 109 -0.36 10.91 -17.86
C GLU A 109 1.08 10.40 -17.89
N LYS A 110 1.99 11.21 -17.35
CA LYS A 110 3.41 10.88 -17.26
C LYS A 110 3.60 9.83 -16.17
N THR A 111 4.06 8.64 -16.53
CA THR A 111 4.39 7.58 -15.58
C THR A 111 5.84 7.68 -15.14
N ASP A 112 6.11 7.37 -13.87
CA ASP A 112 7.45 7.53 -13.28
C ASP A 112 8.49 6.54 -13.81
N PHE A 113 8.05 5.36 -14.27
CA PHE A 113 8.95 4.25 -14.63
C PHE A 113 8.80 3.71 -16.06
N TRP A 114 7.71 4.03 -16.76
CA TRP A 114 7.43 3.53 -18.11
C TRP A 114 7.19 4.69 -19.08
N ASN A 115 7.48 4.52 -20.37
CA ASN A 115 7.27 5.51 -21.44
C ASN A 115 6.35 4.96 -22.54
#